data_AF-A0AAD9KKR9-F1
#
_entry.id   AF-A0AAD9KKR9-F1
#
_cell.length_a   1.000
_cell.length_b   1.000
_cell.length_c   1.000
_cell.angle_alpha   90.00
_cell.angle_beta   90.00
_cell.angle_gamma   90.00
#
_symmetry.space_group_name_H-M   'P 1'
#
loop_
_entity.id
_entity.type
_entity.pdbx_description
1 polymer ?
#
loop_
_entity_poly.entity_id
_entity_poly.type
_entity_poly.pdbx_seq_one_letter_code
_entity_poly.pdbx_strand_id
1 'polypeptide(L)'
;MNEEQVVPSCRLSGMSFTLFSAAELRRLSVKEVTNPQTFDVLMHPNPGGLHDSAFGPADWDEVCETCGMNSIFCPGHMGHIVLPMPVYNPLLFQTMFKLLQGSCTFCHRLYMPRRVSYLCKKQMQALNFGLLHTIDELRDILSDLQNRFGDGIKNMFEDVKRSLDECVDEAMIGMFASVV
;
A
#
# COMPACT_ATOMS: atom_id res chain seq x y z
N MET A 1 -15.10 43.05 19.42
CA MET A 1 -13.92 42.86 18.54
C MET A 1 -14.31 41.74 17.60
N ASN A 2 -14.51 42.07 16.32
CA ASN A 2 -15.03 41.11 15.34
C ASN A 2 -13.94 40.08 15.04
N GLU A 3 -14.14 38.84 15.44
CA GLU A 3 -13.35 37.71 14.94
C GLU A 3 -13.66 37.59 13.44
N GLU A 4 -12.74 38.03 12.59
CA GLU A 4 -12.82 37.75 11.16
C GLU A 4 -12.85 36.23 10.99
N GLN A 5 -13.98 35.72 10.51
CA GLN A 5 -14.18 34.31 10.28
C GLN A 5 -13.19 33.84 9.22
N VAL A 6 -12.14 33.13 9.65
CA VAL A 6 -11.14 32.53 8.77
C VAL A 6 -11.81 31.43 7.96
N VAL A 7 -12.06 31.68 6.67
CA VAL A 7 -12.56 30.67 5.75
C VAL A 7 -11.37 29.88 5.19
N PRO A 8 -11.28 28.56 5.40
CA PRO A 8 -10.19 27.77 4.84
C PRO A 8 -10.25 27.78 3.30
N SER A 9 -9.11 28.02 2.67
CA SER A 9 -8.98 28.16 1.21
C SER A 9 -8.95 26.83 0.45
N CYS A 10 -8.85 25.71 1.17
CA CYS A 10 -8.76 24.38 0.60
C CYS A 10 -9.80 23.42 1.20
N ARG A 11 -10.28 22.49 0.37
CA ARG A 11 -11.21 21.42 0.76
C ARG A 11 -10.60 20.06 0.40
N LEU A 12 -10.82 19.08 1.27
CA LEU A 12 -10.45 17.69 0.99
C LEU A 12 -11.17 17.19 -0.27
N SER A 13 -10.41 16.78 -1.29
CA SER A 13 -10.95 16.25 -2.55
C SER A 13 -11.11 14.73 -2.55
N GLY A 14 -10.34 14.01 -1.74
CA GLY A 14 -10.33 12.55 -1.73
C GLY A 14 -9.32 12.00 -0.72
N MET A 15 -9.34 10.68 -0.52
CA MET A 15 -8.47 9.95 0.39
C MET A 15 -8.00 8.66 -0.27
N SER A 16 -6.72 8.31 -0.08
CA SER A 16 -6.16 7.04 -0.48
C SER A 16 -5.71 6.25 0.74
N PHE A 17 -5.79 4.93 0.66
CA PHE A 17 -5.36 4.02 1.71
C PHE A 17 -4.10 3.29 1.26
N THR A 18 -3.05 3.37 2.08
CA THR A 18 -1.77 2.69 1.83
C THR A 18 -1.20 2.18 3.14
N LEU A 19 -0.21 1.30 3.06
CA LEU A 19 0.55 0.84 4.21
C LEU A 19 1.86 1.63 4.27
N PHE A 20 2.28 2.03 5.47
CA PHE A 20 3.58 2.64 5.63
C PHE A 20 4.71 1.65 5.39
N SER A 21 5.70 2.05 4.61
CA SER A 21 6.99 1.38 4.57
C SER A 21 7.82 1.68 5.82
N ALA A 22 8.77 0.81 6.13
CA ALA A 22 9.70 1.04 7.25
C ALA A 22 10.53 2.32 7.07
N ALA A 23 10.80 2.74 5.82
CA ALA A 23 11.51 3.98 5.54
C ALA A 23 10.64 5.22 5.80
N GLU A 24 9.35 5.17 5.43
CA GLU A 24 8.41 6.27 5.69
C GLU A 24 8.16 6.43 7.19
N LEU A 25 7.95 5.35 7.94
CA LEU A 25 7.78 5.41 9.40
C LEU A 25 8.99 6.07 10.07
N ARG A 26 10.21 5.71 9.66
CA ARG A 26 11.43 6.32 10.21
C ARG A 26 11.58 7.79 9.85
N ARG A 27 11.09 8.23 8.69
CA ARG A 27 11.10 9.65 8.29
C ARG A 27 10.08 10.48 9.04
N LEU A 28 8.92 9.90 9.34
CA LEU A 28 7.86 10.54 10.12
C LEU A 28 8.16 10.52 11.62
N SER A 29 8.92 9.54 12.08
CA SER A 29 9.23 9.37 13.49
C SER A 29 10.29 10.34 13.98
N VAL A 30 10.02 10.97 15.13
CA VAL A 30 10.96 11.89 15.76
C VAL A 30 12.01 11.18 16.62
N LYS A 31 11.69 9.99 17.15
CA LYS A 31 12.54 9.24 18.07
C LYS A 31 12.16 7.75 18.12
N GLU A 32 13.16 6.91 18.38
CA GLU A 32 12.97 5.49 18.66
C GLU A 32 12.71 5.25 20.15
N VAL A 33 11.70 4.44 20.48
CA VAL A 33 11.44 3.99 21.86
C VAL A 33 12.29 2.77 22.15
N THR A 34 13.22 2.91 23.10
CA THR A 34 14.23 1.90 23.45
C THR A 34 14.12 1.43 24.90
N ASN A 35 13.59 2.27 25.78
CA ASN A 35 13.44 1.98 27.21
C ASN A 35 12.04 1.39 27.49
N PRO A 36 11.94 0.15 28.00
CA PRO A 36 10.66 -0.43 28.37
C PRO A 36 10.05 0.19 29.63
N GLN A 37 10.85 0.84 30.48
CA GLN A 37 10.38 1.52 31.67
C GLN A 37 9.92 2.93 31.33
N THR A 38 8.66 3.22 31.56
CA THR A 38 8.06 4.50 31.18
C THR A 38 8.40 5.65 32.14
N PHE A 39 8.36 5.38 33.44
CA PHE A 39 8.60 6.37 34.49
C PHE A 39 9.70 5.91 35.44
N ASP A 40 10.39 6.85 36.07
CA ASP A 40 11.33 6.58 37.16
C ASP A 40 10.60 6.46 38.52
N VAL A 41 11.37 6.29 39.59
CA VAL A 41 10.85 6.16 40.97
C VAL A 41 10.17 7.45 41.46
N LEU A 42 10.49 8.59 40.85
CA LEU A 42 9.93 9.91 41.15
C LEU A 42 8.72 10.24 40.25
N MET A 43 8.28 9.30 39.41
CA MET A 43 7.21 9.45 38.42
C MET A 43 7.54 10.41 37.26
N HIS A 44 8.82 10.71 37.01
CA HIS A 44 9.20 11.47 35.82
C HIS A 44 9.32 10.55 34.60
N PRO A 45 8.98 11.02 33.39
CA PRO A 45 9.14 10.23 32.17
C PRO A 45 10.60 9.89 31.91
N ASN A 46 10.88 8.62 31.63
CA ASN A 46 12.23 8.18 31.30
C ASN A 46 12.60 8.55 29.86
N PRO A 47 13.83 9.03 29.61
CA PRO A 47 14.35 9.17 28.25
C PRO A 47 14.34 7.83 27.49
N GLY A 48 13.90 7.86 26.25
CA GLY A 48 13.70 6.71 25.38
C GLY A 48 12.50 5.83 25.76
N GLY A 49 11.71 6.22 26.76
CA GLY A 49 10.49 5.54 27.18
C GLY A 49 9.27 5.93 26.35
N LEU A 50 8.11 5.39 26.70
CA LEU A 50 6.86 5.67 25.96
C LEU A 50 6.35 7.12 26.15
N HIS A 51 6.62 7.73 27.32
CA HIS A 51 6.25 9.11 27.63
C HIS A 51 7.41 10.10 27.47
N ASP A 52 8.38 9.77 26.61
CA ASP A 52 9.48 10.68 26.29
C ASP A 52 8.96 12.04 25.78
N SER A 53 9.53 13.12 26.32
CA SER A 53 9.20 14.52 26.01
C SER A 53 9.27 14.87 24.52
N ALA A 54 10.01 14.11 23.72
CA ALA A 54 10.04 14.25 22.26
C ALA A 54 8.69 13.93 21.60
N PHE A 55 7.86 13.06 22.18
CA PHE A 55 6.54 12.73 21.65
C PHE A 55 5.46 13.75 22.04
N GLY A 56 5.76 14.58 23.04
CA GLY A 56 4.89 15.58 23.61
C GLY A 56 5.09 15.65 25.12
N PRO A 57 4.66 16.76 25.76
CA PRO A 57 4.76 16.91 27.20
C PRO A 57 3.71 16.01 27.89
N ALA A 58 4.10 15.33 28.96
CA ALA A 58 3.19 14.51 29.76
C ALA A 58 2.33 15.37 30.69
N ASP A 59 2.92 16.46 31.18
CA ASP A 59 2.28 17.43 32.07
C ASP A 59 2.23 18.85 31.49
N TRP A 60 1.45 19.71 32.15
CA TRP A 60 1.19 21.10 31.76
C TRP A 60 2.39 22.03 31.93
N ASP A 61 3.28 21.72 32.87
CA ASP A 61 4.52 22.47 33.13
C ASP A 61 5.70 22.02 32.25
N GLU A 62 5.51 20.96 31.46
CA GLU A 62 6.53 20.43 30.55
C GLU A 62 6.42 21.02 29.15
N VAL A 63 7.54 20.98 28.42
CA VAL A 63 7.64 21.49 27.06
C VAL A 63 8.11 20.36 26.14
N CYS A 64 7.50 20.24 24.96
CA CYS A 64 7.90 19.23 23.99
C CYS A 64 9.32 19.49 23.47
N GLU A 65 10.18 18.48 23.48
CA GLU A 65 11.54 18.60 22.91
C GLU A 65 11.54 18.77 21.38
N THR A 66 10.52 18.29 20.68
CA THR A 66 10.45 18.34 19.21
C THR A 66 9.93 19.69 18.71
N CYS A 67 8.80 20.18 19.24
CA CYS A 67 8.17 21.41 18.75
C CYS A 67 8.33 22.62 19.68
N GLY A 68 8.84 22.45 20.90
CA GLY A 68 9.01 23.55 21.85
C GLY A 68 7.70 24.13 22.40
N MET A 69 6.56 23.46 22.18
CA MET A 69 5.25 23.89 22.67
C MET A 69 4.85 23.15 23.95
N ASN A 70 3.98 23.77 24.74
CA ASN A 70 3.37 23.16 25.93
C ASN A 70 2.27 22.16 25.56
N SER A 71 1.65 21.53 26.56
CA SER A 71 0.63 20.49 26.36
C SER A 71 -0.64 20.94 25.64
N ILE A 72 -0.93 22.25 25.66
CA ILE A 72 -2.14 22.81 25.03
C ILE A 72 -1.94 22.97 23.52
N PHE A 73 -0.75 23.38 23.09
CA PHE A 73 -0.47 23.69 21.68
C PHE A 73 0.30 22.59 20.94
N CYS A 74 0.88 21.62 21.65
CA CYS A 74 1.56 20.49 21.05
C CYS A 74 0.55 19.56 20.34
N PRO A 75 0.72 19.27 19.03
CA PRO A 75 -0.14 18.31 18.32
C PRO A 75 0.19 16.84 18.64
N GLY A 76 1.31 16.60 19.33
CA GLY A 76 1.91 15.28 19.50
C GLY A 76 2.78 14.86 18.31
N HIS A 77 3.76 14.00 18.58
CA HIS A 77 4.71 13.53 17.58
C HIS A 77 4.84 12.01 17.57
N MET A 78 5.06 11.45 16.39
CA MET A 78 5.11 10.00 16.22
C MET A 78 6.48 9.44 16.60
N GLY A 79 6.48 8.38 17.42
CA GLY A 79 7.64 7.53 17.66
C GLY A 79 7.60 6.26 16.83
N HIS A 80 8.67 5.47 16.90
CA HIS A 80 8.67 4.11 16.39
C HIS A 80 9.40 3.16 17.35
N ILE A 81 9.00 1.89 17.32
CA ILE A 81 9.68 0.80 18.02
C ILE A 81 10.30 -0.08 16.95
N VAL A 82 11.61 -0.31 17.04
CA VAL A 82 12.29 -1.27 16.16
C VAL A 82 12.09 -2.67 16.73
N LEU A 83 11.36 -3.50 16.00
CA LEU A 83 11.25 -4.92 16.33
C LEU A 83 12.56 -5.63 15.94
N PRO A 84 13.09 -6.53 16.79
CA PRO A 84 14.36 -7.22 16.52
C PRO A 84 14.24 -8.21 15.36
N MET A 85 13.02 -8.65 15.03
CA MET A 85 12.73 -9.55 13.92
C MET A 85 11.46 -9.10 13.19
N PRO A 86 11.32 -9.39 11.89
CA PRO A 86 10.10 -9.11 11.17
C PRO A 86 8.94 -9.95 11.73
N VAL A 87 7.86 -9.27 12.12
CA VAL A 87 6.63 -9.89 12.60
C VAL A 87 5.52 -9.65 11.57
N TYR A 88 4.70 -10.66 11.33
CA TYR A 88 3.57 -10.54 10.41
C TYR A 88 2.52 -9.57 10.95
N ASN A 89 1.97 -8.73 10.08
CA ASN A 89 0.80 -7.92 10.41
C ASN A 89 -0.43 -8.84 10.49
N PRO A 90 -1.08 -9.00 11.66
CA PRO A 90 -2.24 -9.88 11.83
C PRO A 90 -3.39 -9.57 10.88
N LEU A 91 -3.60 -8.29 10.52
CA LEU A 91 -4.67 -7.86 9.61
C LEU A 91 -4.46 -8.31 8.16
N LEU A 92 -3.20 -8.50 7.75
CA LEU A 92 -2.84 -8.91 6.39
C LEU A 92 -2.45 -10.39 6.31
N PHE A 93 -2.37 -11.08 7.45
CA PHE A 93 -1.88 -12.44 7.54
C PHE A 93 -2.67 -13.41 6.67
N GLN A 94 -4.00 -13.31 6.66
CA GLN A 94 -4.85 -14.19 5.85
C GLN A 94 -4.58 -14.03 4.35
N THR A 95 -4.43 -12.79 3.87
CA THR A 95 -4.15 -12.50 2.46
C THR A 95 -2.76 -13.01 2.08
N MET A 96 -1.75 -12.72 2.92
CA MET A 96 -0.40 -13.23 2.73
C MET A 96 -0.37 -14.76 2.69
N PHE A 97 -1.06 -15.41 3.62
CA PHE A 97 -1.11 -16.87 3.71
C PHE A 97 -1.74 -17.50 2.46
N LYS A 98 -2.82 -16.91 1.92
CA LYS A 98 -3.42 -17.35 0.65
C LYS A 98 -2.44 -17.23 -0.52
N LEU A 99 -1.68 -16.12 -0.59
CA LEU A 99 -0.66 -15.94 -1.63
C LEU A 99 0.45 -16.98 -1.52
N LEU A 100 0.93 -17.25 -0.30
CA LEU A 100 1.94 -18.27 -0.04
C LEU A 100 1.44 -19.67 -0.41
N GLN A 101 0.23 -20.04 0.01
CA GLN A 101 -0.42 -21.30 -0.37
C GLN A 101 -0.62 -21.43 -1.88
N GLY A 102 -0.86 -20.33 -2.58
CA GLY A 102 -0.99 -20.28 -4.03
C GLY A 102 0.35 -20.29 -4.77
N SER A 103 1.49 -20.31 -4.08
CA SER A 103 2.83 -20.19 -4.65
C SER A 103 3.70 -21.42 -4.41
N CYS A 104 4.57 -21.72 -5.36
CA CYS A 104 5.58 -22.76 -5.25
C CYS A 104 6.81 -22.23 -4.52
N THR A 105 7.21 -22.87 -3.42
CA THR A 105 8.38 -22.47 -2.60
C THR A 105 9.73 -22.69 -3.28
N PHE A 106 9.78 -23.50 -4.35
CA PHE A 106 11.01 -23.79 -5.08
C PHE A 106 11.23 -22.87 -6.28
N CYS A 107 10.18 -22.56 -7.05
CA CYS A 107 10.30 -21.75 -8.26
C CYS A 107 9.69 -20.34 -8.16
N HIS A 108 9.11 -20.01 -7.00
CA HIS A 108 8.50 -18.71 -6.68
C HIS A 108 7.42 -18.26 -7.67
N ARG A 109 6.74 -19.21 -8.31
CA ARG A 109 5.62 -18.97 -9.23
C ARG A 109 4.31 -19.43 -8.60
N LEU A 110 3.21 -18.81 -9.01
CA LEU A 110 1.87 -19.25 -8.63
C LEU A 110 1.57 -20.62 -9.23
N TYR A 111 0.75 -21.44 -8.57
CA TYR A 111 0.33 -22.76 -9.05
C TYR A 111 -0.55 -22.74 -10.30
N MET A 112 -0.91 -21.55 -10.77
CA MET A 112 -1.75 -21.38 -11.96
C MET A 112 -0.93 -21.34 -13.26
N PRO A 113 -1.50 -21.77 -14.40
CA PRO A 113 -0.83 -21.68 -15.70
C PRO A 113 -0.49 -20.23 -16.05
N ARG A 114 0.71 -20.00 -16.62
CA ARG A 114 1.19 -18.65 -16.99
C ARG A 114 0.20 -17.86 -17.85
N ARG A 115 -0.49 -18.53 -18.77
CA ARG A 115 -1.52 -17.93 -19.63
C ARG A 115 -2.69 -17.34 -18.83
N VAL A 116 -3.13 -18.04 -17.78
CA VAL A 116 -4.21 -17.59 -16.90
C VAL A 116 -3.71 -16.44 -16.02
N SER A 117 -2.47 -16.52 -15.51
CA SER A 117 -1.86 -15.39 -14.79
C SER A 117 -1.77 -14.12 -15.61
N TYR A 118 -1.39 -14.25 -16.87
CA TYR A 118 -1.29 -13.11 -17.76
C TYR A 118 -2.66 -12.53 -18.09
N LEU A 119 -3.65 -13.39 -18.37
CA LEU A 119 -5.03 -12.95 -18.57
C LEU A 119 -5.56 -12.17 -17.36
N CYS A 120 -5.46 -12.72 -16.15
CA CYS A 120 -5.94 -12.02 -14.95
C CYS A 120 -5.24 -10.67 -14.76
N LYS A 121 -3.93 -10.60 -15.03
CA LYS A 121 -3.19 -9.32 -14.99
C LYS A 121 -3.77 -8.31 -15.98
N LYS A 122 -4.09 -8.73 -17.21
CA LYS A 122 -4.67 -7.86 -18.24
C LYS A 122 -6.10 -7.44 -17.94
N GLN A 123 -6.92 -8.34 -17.42
CA GLN A 123 -8.26 -8.01 -16.96
C GLN A 123 -8.24 -7.00 -15.81
N MET A 124 -7.30 -7.12 -14.86
CA MET A 124 -7.13 -6.12 -13.81
C MET A 124 -6.67 -4.77 -14.36
N GLN A 125 -5.80 -4.75 -15.38
CA GLN A 125 -5.41 -3.51 -16.06
C GLN A 125 -6.60 -2.85 -16.76
N ALA A 126 -7.39 -3.60 -17.53
CA ALA A 126 -8.61 -3.10 -18.18
C ALA A 126 -9.63 -2.56 -17.17
N LEU A 127 -9.82 -3.26 -16.04
CA LEU A 127 -10.69 -2.82 -14.93
C LEU A 127 -10.26 -1.47 -14.35
N ASN A 128 -8.96 -1.20 -14.23
CA ASN A 128 -8.47 0.09 -13.72
C ASN A 128 -8.86 1.28 -14.61
N PHE A 129 -9.11 1.04 -15.90
CA PHE A 129 -9.59 2.05 -16.85
C PHE A 129 -11.10 1.97 -17.10
N GLY A 130 -11.82 1.06 -16.42
CA GLY A 130 -13.27 0.88 -16.59
C GLY A 130 -13.67 0.19 -17.91
N LEU A 131 -12.73 -0.48 -18.59
CA LEU A 131 -12.95 -1.12 -19.89
C LEU A 131 -13.59 -2.50 -19.74
N LEU A 132 -14.88 -2.54 -19.42
CA LEU A 132 -15.59 -3.81 -19.13
C LEU A 132 -15.72 -4.72 -20.36
N HIS A 133 -15.99 -4.15 -21.55
CA HIS A 133 -16.11 -4.93 -22.79
C HIS A 133 -14.83 -5.71 -23.12
N THR A 134 -13.68 -5.06 -22.94
CA THR A 134 -12.36 -5.65 -23.17
C THR A 134 -12.12 -6.87 -22.28
N ILE A 135 -12.71 -6.93 -21.08
CA ILE A 135 -12.54 -8.08 -20.18
C ILE A 135 -13.14 -9.35 -20.77
N ASP A 136 -14.30 -9.23 -21.42
CA ASP A 136 -14.99 -10.34 -22.07
C ASP A 136 -14.24 -10.74 -23.36
N GLU A 137 -13.80 -9.77 -24.17
CA GLU A 137 -12.94 -10.03 -25.34
C GLU A 137 -11.66 -10.78 -24.97
N LEU A 138 -10.98 -10.38 -23.89
CA LEU A 138 -9.77 -11.04 -23.42
C LEU A 138 -10.04 -12.50 -23.00
N ARG A 139 -11.24 -12.80 -22.48
CA ARG A 139 -11.64 -14.18 -22.15
C ARG A 139 -11.84 -15.00 -23.42
N ASP A 140 -12.52 -14.44 -24.40
CA ASP A 140 -12.82 -15.08 -25.67
C ASP A 140 -11.54 -15.40 -26.47
N ILE A 141 -10.60 -14.44 -26.52
CA ILE A 141 -9.26 -14.62 -27.13
C ILE A 141 -8.54 -15.82 -26.51
N LEU A 142 -8.59 -15.97 -25.18
CA LEU A 142 -7.93 -17.08 -24.53
C LEU A 142 -8.57 -18.43 -24.87
N SER A 143 -9.91 -18.51 -24.92
CA SER A 143 -10.60 -19.74 -25.32
C SER A 143 -10.32 -20.12 -26.77
N ASP A 144 -10.28 -19.14 -27.67
CA ASP A 144 -10.00 -19.38 -29.10
C ASP A 144 -8.59 -19.89 -29.33
N LEU A 145 -7.61 -19.32 -28.63
CA LEU A 145 -6.22 -19.78 -28.69
C LEU A 145 -6.07 -21.19 -28.08
N GLN A 146 -6.81 -21.50 -27.02
CA GLN A 146 -6.80 -22.87 -26.47
C GLN A 146 -7.36 -23.89 -27.46
N ASN A 147 -8.43 -23.55 -28.18
CA ASN A 147 -9.03 -24.42 -29.19
C ASN A 147 -8.11 -24.64 -30.40
N ARG A 148 -7.31 -23.62 -30.77
CA ARG A 148 -6.41 -23.66 -31.94
C ARG A 148 -5.14 -24.50 -31.73
N PHE A 149 -4.57 -24.50 -30.53
CA PHE A 149 -3.17 -24.90 -30.31
C PHE A 149 -2.95 -26.30 -29.74
N GLY A 150 -3.97 -27.18 -29.70
CA GLY A 150 -3.91 -28.55 -29.12
C GLY A 150 -2.50 -29.09 -28.80
N ASP A 151 -2.14 -29.08 -27.51
CA ASP A 151 -0.88 -29.55 -26.85
C ASP A 151 0.50 -29.28 -27.53
N GLY A 152 0.59 -28.58 -28.66
CA GLY A 152 1.82 -28.34 -29.42
C GLY A 152 2.57 -27.07 -29.01
N ILE A 153 3.52 -27.19 -28.09
CA ILE A 153 4.09 -26.06 -27.31
C ILE A 153 5.52 -25.72 -27.73
N LYS A 154 5.72 -24.52 -28.30
CA LYS A 154 6.91 -23.66 -28.04
C LYS A 154 6.58 -22.15 -28.01
N ASN A 155 5.60 -21.67 -28.79
CA ASN A 155 5.28 -20.22 -28.89
C ASN A 155 3.89 -19.82 -28.35
N MET A 156 3.09 -20.78 -27.86
CA MET A 156 1.70 -20.51 -27.45
C MET A 156 1.59 -19.43 -26.37
N PHE A 157 2.55 -19.35 -25.43
CA PHE A 157 2.50 -18.32 -24.40
C PHE A 157 2.80 -16.93 -24.96
N GLU A 158 3.81 -16.81 -25.83
CA GLU A 158 4.20 -15.57 -26.50
C GLU A 158 3.08 -15.05 -27.41
N ASP A 159 2.42 -15.94 -28.14
CA ASP A 159 1.28 -15.58 -28.99
C ASP A 159 0.07 -15.10 -28.15
N VAL A 160 -0.28 -15.83 -27.08
CA VAL A 160 -1.31 -15.40 -26.12
C VAL A 160 -0.95 -14.05 -25.51
N LYS A 161 0.31 -13.87 -25.09
CA LYS A 161 0.79 -12.64 -24.47
C LYS A 161 0.61 -11.46 -25.42
N ARG A 162 1.06 -11.60 -26.68
CA ARG A 162 0.94 -10.58 -27.72
C ARG A 162 -0.52 -10.20 -27.99
N SER A 163 -1.40 -11.17 -28.22
CA SER A 163 -2.81 -10.87 -28.50
C SER A 163 -3.54 -10.19 -27.34
N LEU A 164 -3.22 -10.56 -26.09
CA LEU A 164 -3.77 -9.90 -24.92
C LEU A 164 -3.17 -8.51 -24.68
N ASP A 165 -1.91 -8.28 -25.06
CA ASP A 165 -1.29 -6.95 -25.04
C ASP A 165 -1.96 -6.02 -26.05
N GLU A 166 -2.06 -6.45 -27.31
CA GLU A 166 -2.68 -5.69 -28.42
C GLU A 166 -4.11 -5.27 -28.10
N CYS A 167 -4.94 -6.19 -27.60
CA CYS A 167 -6.34 -5.90 -27.26
C CYS A 167 -6.49 -4.81 -26.18
N VAL A 168 -5.65 -4.84 -25.13
CA VAL A 168 -5.69 -3.81 -24.09
C VAL A 168 -5.13 -2.49 -24.60
N ASP A 169 -4.03 -2.52 -25.35
CA ASP A 169 -3.39 -1.31 -25.85
C ASP A 169 -4.30 -0.57 -26.86
N GLU A 170 -4.97 -1.29 -27.77
CA GLU A 170 -5.97 -0.72 -28.69
C GLU A 170 -7.16 -0.09 -27.95
N ALA A 171 -7.70 -0.78 -26.95
CA ALA A 171 -8.81 -0.26 -26.15
C ALA A 171 -8.40 1.00 -25.37
N MET A 172 -7.17 1.03 -24.85
CA MET A 172 -6.63 2.22 -24.18
C MET A 172 -6.43 3.38 -25.16
N ILE A 173 -5.86 3.15 -26.35
CA ILE A 173 -5.71 4.18 -27.38
C ILE A 173 -7.07 4.76 -27.78
N GLY A 174 -8.08 3.91 -27.99
CA GLY A 174 -9.45 4.34 -28.33
C GLY A 174 -10.10 5.20 -27.24
N MET A 175 -9.86 4.89 -25.96
CA MET A 175 -10.31 5.72 -24.85
C MET A 175 -9.66 7.11 -24.87
N PHE A 176 -8.34 7.21 -25.05
CA PHE A 176 -7.65 8.50 -25.10
C PHE A 176 -8.02 9.32 -26.35
N ALA A 177 -8.27 8.67 -27.48
CA ALA A 177 -8.74 9.33 -28.70
C ALA A 177 -10.18 9.88 -28.59
N SER A 178 -10.98 9.38 -27.65
CA SER A 178 -12.37 9.83 -27.44
C SER A 178 -12.51 10.99 -26.43
N VAL A 179 -11.41 11.35 -25.75
CA VAL A 179 -11.36 12.40 -24.72
C VAL A 179 -10.72 13.70 -25.26
N VAL A 180 -10.17 13.67 -26.47
CA VAL A 180 -9.68 14.83 -27.23
C VAL A 180 -10.71 15.23 -28.27
#